data_AF-A0AAD7EVC7-F1
#
_entry.id   AF-A0AAD7EVC7-F1
#
_cell.length_a   1.000
_cell.length_b   1.000
_cell.length_c   1.000
_cell.angle_alpha   90.00
_cell.angle_beta   90.00
_cell.angle_gamma   90.00
#
_symmetry.space_group_name_H-M   'P 1'
#
loop_
_entity.id
_entity.type
_entity.pdbx_description
1 polymer ?
#
loop_
_entity_poly.entity_id
_entity_poly.type
_entity_poly.pdbx_seq_one_letter_code
_entity_poly.pdbx_strand_id
1 'polypeptide(L)'
;MASESNVVENLAYLSKYLEESSARVSELEKELANVRPENTKPGASIQISQLQAEKAELQRELEALQELKVKKESRDVVLRVKQENTDVNMSPESDSKPNTVLADTRQKHKDEYLLREALQAKCTELEGQLKDSVQIAAKALRERLEVEKALQKMRKKSEAMAEEMQDVQGTCANIQTANNVLVTEANSSTERYAHLKEKYNKVKEEGTELRASLAEQDARVDSLKEKVSGVKAELKVAENEKEDLRQTLREMIEVVEGLQEEVKELKEKDVESPEVSASIAKYREFLTGLPLPERPPPAPPSNLDAVCSITTNLHGYLSEDPTARRQAHNPCLSRIISGAGLNYLAYGPTSRYERATDTWSAGSDLIGFHGGTRELFVNINSSIVYVGTYRCHDLRPLQLKGTNPPKCISAAEIIKVALGVPRPPNHVQIMKQHYSRGIEVEATGLQCVGFNMELYESLRRRFTNDSRKKRKLEKQDLRGGKAKLQKTK
;
A
#
# COMPACT_ATOMS: atom_id res chain seq x y z
N MET A 1 67.85 55.68 -1.61
CA MET A 1 67.23 55.82 -0.26
C MET A 1 65.75 55.40 -0.26
N ALA A 2 64.77 56.27 -0.52
CA ALA A 2 63.34 55.89 -0.41
C ALA A 2 62.86 54.81 -1.41
N SER A 3 63.55 54.64 -2.54
CA SER A 3 63.25 53.63 -3.55
C SER A 3 63.77 52.22 -3.22
N GLU A 4 64.73 52.09 -2.30
CA GLU A 4 65.38 50.79 -2.02
C GLU A 4 64.64 50.01 -0.93
N SER A 5 64.08 50.69 0.08
CA SER A 5 63.26 50.06 1.14
C SER A 5 62.09 49.27 0.55
N ASN A 6 61.40 49.87 -0.43
CA ASN A 6 60.25 49.26 -1.11
C ASN A 6 60.67 48.03 -1.95
N VAL A 7 61.92 47.97 -2.42
CA VAL A 7 62.46 46.82 -3.17
C VAL A 7 62.80 45.64 -2.25
N VAL A 8 63.11 45.89 -0.97
CA VAL A 8 63.39 44.85 0.02
C VAL A 8 62.10 44.26 0.60
N GLU A 9 61.08 45.07 0.89
CA GLU A 9 59.77 44.58 1.34
C GLU A 9 59.07 43.73 0.26
N ASN A 10 59.10 44.17 -1.00
CA ASN A 10 58.59 43.38 -2.12
C ASN A 10 59.38 42.07 -2.33
N LEU A 11 60.68 42.01 -1.98
CA LEU A 11 61.43 40.75 -1.99
C LEU A 11 60.96 39.77 -0.92
N ALA A 12 60.79 40.23 0.31
CA ALA A 12 60.30 39.39 1.40
C ALA A 12 58.90 38.83 1.09
N TYR A 13 58.04 39.66 0.49
CA TYR A 13 56.72 39.23 0.02
C TYR A 13 56.80 38.18 -1.09
N LEU A 14 57.62 38.40 -2.14
CA LEU A 14 57.78 37.45 -3.25
C LEU A 14 58.42 36.12 -2.81
N SER A 15 59.39 36.14 -1.89
CA SER A 15 59.98 34.92 -1.32
C SER A 15 58.95 34.12 -0.53
N LYS A 16 58.13 34.79 0.29
CA LYS A 16 57.05 34.14 1.04
C LYS A 16 55.99 33.54 0.11
N TYR A 17 55.56 34.27 -0.92
CA TYR A 17 54.60 33.77 -1.92
C TYR A 17 55.14 32.53 -2.66
N LEU A 18 56.44 32.52 -2.99
CA LEU A 18 57.09 31.36 -3.63
C LEU A 18 57.06 30.12 -2.73
N GLU A 19 57.30 30.28 -1.42
CA GLU A 19 57.23 29.18 -0.44
C GLU A 19 55.79 28.66 -0.28
N GLU A 20 54.80 29.55 -0.17
CA GLU A 20 53.38 29.20 -0.07
C GLU A 20 52.87 28.46 -1.32
N SER A 21 53.19 28.95 -2.52
CA SER A 21 52.82 28.30 -3.79
C SER A 21 53.53 26.95 -3.98
N SER A 22 54.81 26.83 -3.59
CA SER A 22 55.54 25.56 -3.61
C SER A 22 54.92 24.51 -2.67
N ALA A 23 54.51 24.94 -1.46
CA ALA A 23 53.81 24.07 -0.52
C ALA A 23 52.45 23.58 -1.08
N ARG A 24 51.68 24.48 -1.70
CA ARG A 24 50.37 24.14 -2.30
C ARG A 24 50.49 23.14 -3.46
N VAL A 25 51.50 23.27 -4.32
CA VAL A 25 51.76 22.28 -5.39
C VAL A 25 52.06 20.90 -4.79
N SER A 26 52.85 20.83 -3.71
CA SER A 26 53.15 19.55 -3.03
C SER A 26 51.95 18.94 -2.29
N GLU A 27 50.99 19.75 -1.86
CA GLU A 27 49.71 19.28 -1.31
C GLU A 27 48.81 18.68 -2.40
N LEU A 28 48.62 19.38 -3.51
CA LEU A 28 47.86 18.90 -4.68
C LEU A 28 48.41 17.57 -5.24
N GLU A 29 49.73 17.36 -5.19
CA GLU A 29 50.35 16.08 -5.55
C GLU A 29 49.93 14.93 -4.64
N LYS A 30 49.79 15.17 -3.34
CA LYS A 30 49.33 14.16 -2.36
C LYS A 30 47.84 13.90 -2.52
N GLU A 31 47.03 14.92 -2.80
CA GLU A 31 45.61 14.75 -3.12
C GLU A 31 45.43 13.88 -4.37
N LEU A 32 46.13 14.20 -5.47
CA LEU A 32 46.12 13.41 -6.71
C LEU A 32 46.59 11.95 -6.49
N ALA A 33 47.64 11.73 -5.69
CA ALA A 33 48.13 10.39 -5.38
C ALA A 33 47.14 9.53 -4.56
N ASN A 34 46.25 10.16 -3.79
CA ASN A 34 45.23 9.47 -2.99
C ASN A 34 43.98 9.06 -3.81
N VAL A 35 43.78 9.62 -5.01
CA VAL A 35 42.64 9.26 -5.87
C VAL A 35 42.91 7.93 -6.57
N ARG A 36 42.46 6.82 -5.96
CA ARG A 36 42.58 5.47 -6.56
C ARG A 36 41.78 5.36 -7.87
N PRO A 37 42.36 4.76 -8.94
CA PRO A 37 41.75 4.72 -10.27
C PRO A 37 40.52 3.81 -10.38
N GLU A 38 40.27 2.91 -9.43
CA GLU A 38 39.27 1.83 -9.55
C GLU A 38 37.82 2.20 -9.21
N ASN A 39 37.50 3.49 -8.96
CA ASN A 39 36.15 3.91 -8.56
C ASN A 39 35.67 5.20 -9.27
N THR A 40 35.95 5.32 -10.57
CA THR A 40 35.62 6.48 -11.41
C THR A 40 34.13 6.55 -11.78
N LYS A 41 33.30 7.00 -10.82
CA LYS A 41 32.03 7.67 -11.17
C LYS A 41 32.34 8.89 -12.07
N PRO A 42 31.47 9.27 -13.03
CA PRO A 42 31.76 10.33 -14.00
C PRO A 42 32.25 11.66 -13.39
N GLY A 43 31.73 12.06 -12.23
CA GLY A 43 32.16 13.27 -11.53
C GLY A 43 33.62 13.27 -11.04
N ALA A 44 34.19 12.09 -10.74
CA ALA A 44 35.58 11.99 -10.29
C ALA A 44 36.58 12.35 -11.41
N SER A 45 36.23 12.05 -12.67
CA SER A 45 37.08 12.42 -13.81
C SER A 45 37.20 13.93 -13.98
N ILE A 46 36.10 14.68 -13.75
CA ILE A 46 36.08 16.14 -13.84
C ILE A 46 36.95 16.75 -12.73
N GLN A 47 36.83 16.23 -11.51
CA GLN A 47 37.61 16.72 -10.37
C GLN A 47 39.12 16.46 -10.52
N ILE A 48 39.51 15.29 -11.06
CA ILE A 48 40.94 15.00 -11.38
C ILE A 48 41.47 16.00 -12.43
N SER A 49 40.72 16.26 -13.50
CA SER A 49 41.13 17.20 -14.54
C SER A 49 41.24 18.65 -14.03
N GLN A 50 40.37 19.06 -13.10
CA GLN A 50 40.46 20.37 -12.46
C GLN A 50 41.72 20.51 -11.59
N LEU A 51 42.00 19.52 -10.72
CA LEU A 51 43.22 19.52 -9.88
C LEU A 51 44.52 19.47 -10.71
N GLN A 52 44.50 18.76 -11.84
CA GLN A 52 45.63 18.74 -12.78
C GLN A 52 45.85 20.10 -13.47
N ALA A 53 44.77 20.83 -13.78
CA ALA A 53 44.86 22.17 -14.35
C ALA A 53 45.39 23.20 -13.34
N GLU A 54 44.85 23.22 -12.11
CA GLU A 54 45.31 24.08 -11.00
C GLU A 54 46.82 23.87 -10.72
N LYS A 55 47.25 22.60 -10.64
CA LYS A 55 48.67 22.26 -10.47
C LYS A 55 49.53 22.81 -11.62
N ALA A 56 49.09 22.65 -12.86
CA ALA A 56 49.86 23.08 -14.04
C ALA A 56 49.96 24.61 -14.19
N GLU A 57 48.99 25.35 -13.64
CA GLU A 57 49.02 26.81 -13.60
C GLU A 57 49.99 27.33 -12.52
N LEU A 58 49.86 26.83 -11.28
CA LEU A 58 50.77 27.17 -10.18
C LEU A 58 52.24 26.83 -10.49
N GLN A 59 52.48 25.72 -11.20
CA GLN A 59 53.82 25.34 -11.65
C GLN A 59 54.45 26.38 -12.60
N ARG A 60 53.65 26.96 -13.52
CA ARG A 60 54.13 28.01 -14.43
C ARG A 60 54.39 29.33 -13.70
N GLU A 61 53.56 29.69 -12.71
CA GLU A 61 53.83 30.85 -11.86
C GLU A 61 55.16 30.70 -11.09
N LEU A 62 55.40 29.51 -10.52
CA LEU A 62 56.64 29.20 -9.80
C LEU A 62 57.88 29.36 -10.69
N GLU A 63 57.82 28.84 -11.92
CA GLU A 63 58.91 28.94 -12.91
C GLU A 63 59.16 30.40 -13.34
N ALA A 64 58.10 31.18 -13.59
CA ALA A 64 58.21 32.60 -13.93
C ALA A 64 58.83 33.43 -12.78
N LEU A 65 58.46 33.15 -11.53
CA LEU A 65 59.02 33.80 -10.34
C LEU A 65 60.50 33.44 -10.12
N GLN A 66 60.88 32.19 -10.39
CA GLN A 66 62.30 31.77 -10.36
C GLN A 66 63.12 32.50 -11.43
N GLU A 67 62.60 32.66 -12.65
CA GLU A 67 63.28 33.40 -13.71
C GLU A 67 63.48 34.88 -13.37
N LEU A 68 62.47 35.52 -12.75
CA LEU A 68 62.57 36.89 -12.24
C LEU A 68 63.62 37.05 -11.14
N LYS A 69 63.76 36.06 -10.24
CA LYS A 69 64.80 36.04 -9.22
C LYS A 69 66.21 36.02 -9.85
N VAL A 70 66.44 35.12 -10.81
CA VAL A 70 67.73 35.02 -11.53
C VAL A 70 68.05 36.29 -12.33
N LYS A 71 67.06 36.89 -13.00
CA LYS A 71 67.23 38.17 -13.71
C LYS A 71 67.61 39.32 -12.76
N LYS A 72 67.09 39.31 -11.52
CA LYS A 72 67.43 40.31 -10.50
C LYS A 72 68.83 40.10 -9.94
N GLU A 73 69.19 38.89 -9.56
CA GLU A 73 70.54 38.55 -9.09
C GLU A 73 71.60 38.94 -10.14
N SER A 74 71.31 38.71 -11.42
CA SER A 74 72.15 39.15 -12.54
C SER A 74 72.27 40.69 -12.64
N ARG A 75 71.20 41.43 -12.40
CA ARG A 75 71.18 42.90 -12.41
C ARG A 75 71.99 43.48 -11.25
N ASP A 76 71.90 42.89 -10.06
CA ASP A 76 72.61 43.36 -8.88
C ASP A 76 74.14 43.12 -9.00
N VAL A 77 74.57 42.08 -9.73
CA VAL A 77 75.97 41.89 -10.14
C VAL A 77 76.44 42.99 -11.11
N VAL A 78 75.63 43.31 -12.13
CA VAL A 78 75.97 44.38 -13.11
C VAL A 78 76.07 45.76 -12.46
N LEU A 79 75.29 46.03 -11.40
CA LEU A 79 75.37 47.29 -10.67
C LEU A 79 76.67 47.42 -9.85
N ARG A 80 77.16 46.34 -9.22
CA ARG A 80 78.47 46.35 -8.52
C ARG A 80 79.62 46.65 -9.48
N VAL A 81 79.65 45.99 -10.64
CA VAL A 81 80.69 46.20 -11.67
C VAL A 81 80.70 47.63 -12.23
N LYS A 82 79.57 48.36 -12.15
CA LYS A 82 79.49 49.78 -12.54
C LYS A 82 79.95 50.76 -11.46
N GLN A 83 79.95 50.38 -10.18
CA GLN A 83 80.44 51.25 -9.09
C GLN A 83 81.97 51.20 -8.93
N GLU A 84 82.65 50.18 -9.46
CA GLU A 84 84.11 50.06 -9.41
C GLU A 84 84.85 50.78 -10.57
N ASN A 85 84.13 51.49 -11.46
CA ASN A 85 84.69 52.06 -12.70
C ASN A 85 84.52 53.59 -12.86
N THR A 86 84.27 54.34 -11.78
CA THR A 86 84.12 55.80 -11.82
C THR A 86 85.12 56.51 -10.90
N ASP A 87 86.41 56.50 -11.27
CA ASP A 87 87.45 57.27 -10.57
C ASP A 87 88.66 57.60 -11.48
N VAL A 88 88.44 58.21 -12.66
CA VAL A 88 89.53 58.79 -13.49
C VAL A 88 89.11 60.07 -14.24
N ASN A 89 89.92 61.14 -14.06
CA ASN A 89 90.10 62.35 -14.89
C ASN A 89 88.96 63.36 -15.15
N MET A 90 89.12 64.54 -14.55
CA MET A 90 89.15 65.90 -15.16
C MET A 90 90.23 66.68 -14.35
N SER A 91 91.12 67.57 -14.82
CA SER A 91 91.01 68.69 -15.77
C SER A 91 92.44 69.26 -16.14
N PRO A 92 92.57 70.31 -17.00
CA PRO A 92 93.80 70.65 -17.74
C PRO A 92 94.44 72.05 -17.43
N GLU A 93 95.39 72.48 -18.30
CA GLU A 93 95.90 73.88 -18.54
C GLU A 93 96.83 74.51 -17.45
N SER A 94 97.74 75.47 -17.69
CA SER A 94 98.42 76.04 -18.87
C SER A 94 99.65 76.93 -18.45
N ASP A 95 100.36 77.55 -19.41
CA ASP A 95 101.14 78.82 -19.32
C ASP A 95 102.60 78.97 -18.81
N SER A 96 103.53 79.00 -19.78
CA SER A 96 104.37 80.18 -20.17
C SER A 96 105.61 80.70 -19.37
N LYS A 97 106.50 81.39 -20.13
CA LYS A 97 107.46 82.50 -19.80
C LYS A 97 108.99 82.20 -19.57
N PRO A 98 109.91 83.18 -19.83
CA PRO A 98 111.06 82.95 -20.75
C PRO A 98 112.44 83.55 -20.33
N ASN A 99 113.34 83.80 -21.32
CA ASN A 99 114.55 84.70 -21.32
C ASN A 99 115.87 84.16 -20.67
N THR A 100 117.13 84.50 -21.06
CA THR A 100 117.72 85.40 -22.11
C THR A 100 119.28 85.23 -22.26
N VAL A 101 119.88 85.79 -23.35
CA VAL A 101 121.24 86.45 -23.43
C VAL A 101 122.50 85.54 -23.37
N LEU A 102 123.61 85.67 -24.13
CA LEU A 102 124.15 86.46 -25.30
C LEU A 102 125.23 85.54 -26.00
N ALA A 103 126.02 85.85 -27.05
CA ALA A 103 126.18 87.04 -27.91
C ALA A 103 125.80 86.73 -29.38
N ASP A 104 126.67 86.47 -30.38
CA ASP A 104 127.76 87.28 -30.96
C ASP A 104 127.32 87.77 -32.38
N THR A 105 127.83 88.88 -32.90
CA THR A 105 127.14 89.72 -33.90
C THR A 105 127.91 89.97 -35.19
N ARG A 106 127.88 89.00 -36.12
CA ARG A 106 128.01 89.25 -37.58
C ARG A 106 127.48 88.14 -38.49
N GLN A 107 127.32 86.91 -37.97
CA GLN A 107 126.59 85.83 -38.65
C GLN A 107 125.06 86.05 -38.61
N LYS A 108 124.55 86.76 -37.58
CA LYS A 108 123.12 86.89 -37.26
C LYS A 108 122.21 87.31 -38.41
N HIS A 109 122.58 88.23 -39.32
CA HIS A 109 121.65 88.60 -40.41
C HIS A 109 121.51 87.51 -41.49
N LYS A 110 122.46 86.58 -41.59
CA LYS A 110 122.31 85.40 -42.45
C LYS A 110 121.46 84.34 -41.75
N ASP A 111 121.69 84.13 -40.46
CA ASP A 111 120.92 83.19 -39.65
C ASP A 111 119.47 83.69 -39.40
N GLU A 112 119.23 84.99 -39.33
CA GLU A 112 117.91 85.63 -39.16
C GLU A 112 117.10 85.61 -40.45
N TYR A 113 117.77 85.72 -41.62
CA TYR A 113 117.15 85.45 -42.91
C TYR A 113 116.78 83.96 -43.05
N LEU A 114 117.72 83.06 -42.75
CA LEU A 114 117.47 81.61 -42.76
C LEU A 114 116.43 81.19 -41.71
N LEU A 115 116.37 81.87 -40.56
CA LEU A 115 115.34 81.65 -39.53
C LEU A 115 113.99 82.20 -39.97
N ARG A 116 113.93 83.33 -40.68
CA ARG A 116 112.69 83.81 -41.32
C ARG A 116 112.22 82.87 -42.42
N GLU A 117 113.12 82.38 -43.26
CA GLU A 117 112.82 81.43 -44.32
C GLU A 117 112.36 80.08 -43.73
N ALA A 118 113.04 79.59 -42.68
CA ALA A 118 112.63 78.41 -41.93
C ALA A 118 111.31 78.61 -41.18
N LEU A 119 111.06 79.79 -40.57
CA LEU A 119 109.78 80.13 -39.95
C LEU A 119 108.65 80.26 -40.96
N GLN A 120 108.91 80.85 -42.13
CA GLN A 120 107.93 80.98 -43.19
C GLN A 120 107.62 79.60 -43.81
N ALA A 121 108.64 78.76 -44.02
CA ALA A 121 108.46 77.35 -44.37
C ALA A 121 107.66 76.59 -43.30
N LYS A 122 107.97 76.79 -42.01
CA LYS A 122 107.22 76.22 -40.87
C LYS A 122 105.78 76.71 -40.81
N CYS A 123 105.52 77.98 -41.11
CA CYS A 123 104.18 78.54 -41.21
C CYS A 123 103.42 77.90 -42.38
N THR A 124 104.03 77.76 -43.56
CA THR A 124 103.38 77.07 -44.69
C THR A 124 103.18 75.57 -44.43
N GLU A 125 104.09 74.92 -43.68
CA GLU A 125 103.95 73.53 -43.22
C GLU A 125 102.78 73.39 -42.24
N LEU A 126 102.69 74.28 -41.25
CA LEU A 126 101.61 74.31 -40.25
C LEU A 126 100.27 74.73 -40.86
N GLU A 127 100.24 75.65 -41.83
CA GLU A 127 99.05 75.99 -42.61
C GLU A 127 98.59 74.79 -43.46
N GLY A 128 99.53 74.04 -44.04
CA GLY A 128 99.25 72.77 -44.73
C GLY A 128 98.66 71.72 -43.78
N GLN A 129 99.33 71.45 -42.65
CA GLN A 129 98.86 70.51 -41.63
C GLN A 129 97.51 70.93 -41.03
N LEU A 130 97.29 72.23 -40.80
CA LEU A 130 96.01 72.76 -40.32
C LEU A 130 94.92 72.59 -41.38
N LYS A 131 95.22 72.86 -42.66
CA LYS A 131 94.28 72.66 -43.78
C LYS A 131 93.92 71.19 -43.96
N ASP A 132 94.89 70.28 -43.88
CA ASP A 132 94.68 68.84 -43.94
C ASP A 132 93.88 68.35 -42.72
N SER A 133 94.21 68.83 -41.51
CA SER A 133 93.47 68.51 -40.28
C SER A 133 92.02 69.01 -40.34
N VAL A 134 91.78 70.24 -40.81
CA VAL A 134 90.44 70.80 -41.06
C VAL A 134 89.71 70.01 -42.14
N GLN A 135 90.40 69.55 -43.20
CA GLN A 135 89.80 68.74 -44.27
C GLN A 135 89.43 67.33 -43.77
N ILE A 136 90.27 66.71 -42.93
CA ILE A 136 90.00 65.44 -42.25
C ILE A 136 88.83 65.60 -41.27
N ALA A 137 88.83 66.64 -40.43
CA ALA A 137 87.75 66.93 -39.49
C ALA A 137 86.42 67.21 -40.22
N ALA A 138 86.45 67.99 -41.32
CA ALA A 138 85.28 68.26 -42.15
C ALA A 138 84.75 66.98 -42.84
N LYS A 139 85.64 66.08 -43.27
CA LYS A 139 85.26 64.76 -43.81
C LYS A 139 84.60 63.91 -42.73
N ALA A 140 85.22 63.79 -41.55
CA ALA A 140 84.69 63.04 -40.41
C ALA A 140 83.34 63.60 -39.92
N LEU A 141 83.15 64.93 -39.94
CA LEU A 141 81.87 65.57 -39.61
C LEU A 141 80.78 65.26 -40.65
N ARG A 142 81.11 65.20 -41.95
CA ARG A 142 80.15 64.76 -42.99
C ARG A 142 79.78 63.29 -42.81
N GLU A 143 80.77 62.42 -42.59
CA GLU A 143 80.54 60.98 -42.35
C GLU A 143 79.68 60.77 -41.09
N ARG A 144 79.97 61.49 -40.00
CA ARG A 144 79.16 61.48 -38.77
C ARG A 144 77.73 61.98 -39.01
N LEU A 145 77.55 63.04 -39.81
CA LEU A 145 76.23 63.58 -40.14
C LEU A 145 75.40 62.58 -40.98
N GLU A 146 76.01 61.87 -41.93
CA GLU A 146 75.33 60.80 -42.67
C GLU A 146 75.00 59.59 -41.80
N VAL A 147 75.88 59.21 -40.87
CA VAL A 147 75.58 58.20 -39.85
C VAL A 147 74.43 58.64 -38.94
N GLU A 148 74.38 59.90 -38.52
CA GLU A 148 73.30 60.45 -37.69
C GLU A 148 71.96 60.48 -38.44
N LYS A 149 71.95 60.87 -39.72
CA LYS A 149 70.76 60.74 -40.60
C LYS A 149 70.31 59.28 -40.74
N ALA A 150 71.25 58.35 -40.90
CA ALA A 150 70.95 56.92 -40.98
C ALA A 150 70.37 56.38 -39.67
N LEU A 151 70.92 56.77 -38.53
CA LEU A 151 70.40 56.45 -37.19
C LEU A 151 69.01 57.05 -36.97
N GLN A 152 68.77 58.30 -37.36
CA GLN A 152 67.45 58.93 -37.28
C GLN A 152 66.42 58.19 -38.16
N LYS A 153 66.81 57.76 -39.36
CA LYS A 153 65.98 56.94 -40.26
C LYS A 153 65.68 55.56 -39.65
N MET A 154 66.65 54.94 -38.98
CA MET A 154 66.46 53.66 -38.27
C MET A 154 65.59 53.81 -37.03
N ARG A 155 65.72 54.90 -36.25
CA ARG A 155 64.81 55.21 -35.13
C ARG A 155 63.37 55.35 -35.60
N LYS A 156 63.11 56.18 -36.60
CA LYS A 156 61.76 56.33 -37.19
C LYS A 156 61.16 55.01 -37.69
N LYS A 157 61.98 54.12 -38.26
CA LYS A 157 61.55 52.76 -38.63
C LYS A 157 61.23 51.89 -37.41
N SER A 158 62.03 51.97 -36.35
CA SER A 158 61.81 51.22 -35.11
C SER A 158 60.61 51.72 -34.33
N GLU A 159 60.33 53.02 -34.38
CA GLU A 159 59.15 53.66 -33.80
C GLU A 159 57.88 53.19 -34.53
N ALA A 160 57.84 53.28 -35.87
CA ALA A 160 56.73 52.77 -36.67
C ALA A 160 56.50 51.26 -36.49
N MET A 161 57.56 50.45 -36.40
CA MET A 161 57.45 49.00 -36.12
C MET A 161 56.93 48.72 -34.70
N ALA A 162 57.20 49.59 -33.72
CA ALA A 162 56.66 49.46 -32.38
C ALA A 162 55.16 49.81 -32.33
N GLU A 163 54.73 50.83 -33.07
CA GLU A 163 53.31 51.17 -33.27
C GLU A 163 52.56 50.01 -33.95
N GLU A 164 53.08 49.49 -35.07
CA GLU A 164 52.52 48.31 -35.75
C GLU A 164 52.44 47.08 -34.82
N MET A 165 53.47 46.85 -34.00
CA MET A 165 53.47 45.74 -33.03
C MET A 165 52.43 45.94 -31.92
N GLN A 166 52.20 47.18 -31.47
CA GLN A 166 51.17 47.50 -30.48
C GLN A 166 49.76 47.28 -31.05
N ASP A 167 49.51 47.65 -32.30
CA ASP A 167 48.24 47.39 -32.99
C ASP A 167 48.00 45.89 -33.22
N VAL A 168 49.03 45.12 -33.57
CA VAL A 168 48.96 43.66 -33.66
C VAL A 168 48.67 43.04 -32.30
N GLN A 169 49.29 43.51 -31.21
CA GLN A 169 49.00 43.04 -29.85
C GLN A 169 47.55 43.33 -29.45
N GLY A 170 47.04 44.53 -29.73
CA GLY A 170 45.63 44.88 -29.50
C GLY A 170 44.66 44.01 -30.30
N THR A 171 45.00 43.74 -31.58
CA THR A 171 44.22 42.84 -32.44
C THR A 171 44.20 41.41 -31.90
N CYS A 172 45.36 40.87 -31.48
CA CYS A 172 45.47 39.55 -30.87
C CYS A 172 44.66 39.44 -29.56
N ALA A 173 44.70 40.46 -28.70
CA ALA A 173 43.88 40.51 -27.48
C ALA A 173 42.38 40.47 -27.81
N ASN A 174 41.93 41.28 -28.76
CA ASN A 174 40.53 41.30 -29.22
C ASN A 174 40.09 39.94 -29.80
N ILE A 175 40.95 39.29 -30.61
CA ILE A 175 40.70 37.94 -31.15
C ILE A 175 40.61 36.90 -30.02
N GLN A 176 41.48 36.98 -29.01
CA GLN A 176 41.45 36.08 -27.87
C GLN A 176 40.16 36.25 -27.04
N THR A 177 39.72 37.49 -26.79
CA THR A 177 38.43 37.78 -26.14
C THR A 177 37.26 37.22 -26.96
N ALA A 178 37.24 37.45 -28.28
CA ALA A 178 36.19 36.92 -29.16
C ALA A 178 36.15 35.39 -29.19
N ASN A 179 37.32 34.73 -29.23
CA ASN A 179 37.43 33.28 -29.18
C ASN A 179 36.91 32.71 -27.84
N ASN A 180 37.24 33.34 -26.72
CA ASN A 180 36.73 32.95 -25.40
C ASN A 180 35.18 33.04 -25.36
N VAL A 181 34.59 34.12 -25.90
CA VAL A 181 33.13 34.24 -26.01
C VAL A 181 32.54 33.12 -26.85
N LEU A 182 33.08 32.84 -28.04
CA LEU A 182 32.61 31.76 -28.91
C LEU A 182 32.71 30.37 -28.25
N VAL A 183 33.77 30.10 -27.48
CA VAL A 183 33.91 28.86 -26.71
C VAL A 183 32.83 28.77 -25.62
N THR A 184 32.57 29.86 -24.88
CA THR A 184 31.49 29.85 -23.86
C THR A 184 30.11 29.66 -24.49
N GLU A 185 29.85 30.26 -25.66
CA GLU A 185 28.59 30.08 -26.37
C GLU A 185 28.43 28.63 -26.90
N ALA A 186 29.49 28.06 -27.49
CA ALA A 186 29.50 26.66 -27.95
C ALA A 186 29.26 25.66 -26.82
N ASN A 187 29.87 25.88 -25.65
CA ASN A 187 29.62 25.08 -24.45
C ASN A 187 28.15 25.20 -23.99
N SER A 188 27.62 26.42 -23.88
CA SER A 188 26.21 26.65 -23.51
C SER A 188 25.21 26.05 -24.50
N SER A 189 25.58 25.95 -25.79
CA SER A 189 24.77 25.32 -26.84
C SER A 189 24.79 23.80 -26.71
N THR A 190 25.95 23.23 -26.39
CA THR A 190 26.14 21.80 -26.12
C THR A 190 25.34 21.35 -24.90
N GLU A 191 25.36 22.11 -23.81
CA GLU A 191 24.55 21.86 -22.61
C GLU A 191 23.05 21.95 -22.90
N ARG A 192 22.61 22.99 -23.63
CA ARG A 192 21.21 23.13 -24.07
C ARG A 192 20.76 21.94 -24.92
N TYR A 193 21.60 21.45 -25.83
CA TYR A 193 21.31 20.27 -26.65
C TYR A 193 21.22 18.99 -25.82
N ALA A 194 22.13 18.79 -24.85
CA ALA A 194 22.11 17.63 -23.96
C ALA A 194 20.80 17.57 -23.14
N HIS A 195 20.41 18.69 -22.52
CA HIS A 195 19.15 18.78 -21.77
C HIS A 195 17.90 18.66 -22.66
N LEU A 196 17.92 19.18 -23.90
CA LEU A 196 16.82 18.97 -24.85
C LEU A 196 16.69 17.49 -25.26
N LYS A 197 17.83 16.80 -25.47
CA LYS A 197 17.88 15.37 -25.78
C LYS A 197 17.37 14.50 -24.62
N GLU A 198 17.70 14.87 -23.38
CA GLU A 198 17.16 14.24 -22.18
C GLU A 198 15.63 14.40 -22.09
N LYS A 199 15.12 15.64 -22.26
CA LYS A 199 13.67 15.91 -22.31
C LYS A 199 12.97 15.13 -23.41
N TYR A 200 13.56 15.05 -24.60
CA TYR A 200 13.02 14.26 -25.71
C TYR A 200 12.93 12.77 -25.38
N ASN A 201 13.97 12.20 -24.77
CA ASN A 201 13.96 10.79 -24.34
C ASN A 201 12.85 10.54 -23.30
N LYS A 202 12.73 11.41 -22.29
CA LYS A 202 11.67 11.30 -21.28
C LYS A 202 10.27 11.35 -21.88
N VAL A 203 9.99 12.32 -22.77
CA VAL A 203 8.69 12.42 -23.46
C VAL A 203 8.44 11.21 -24.37
N LYS A 204 9.49 10.63 -24.96
CA LYS A 204 9.39 9.40 -25.76
C LYS A 204 9.03 8.19 -24.89
N GLU A 205 9.61 8.08 -23.69
CA GLU A 205 9.34 7.02 -22.70
C GLU A 205 7.90 7.14 -22.16
N GLU A 206 7.49 8.33 -21.69
CA GLU A 206 6.10 8.65 -21.30
C GLU A 206 5.12 8.32 -22.45
N GLY A 207 5.48 8.66 -23.69
CA GLY A 207 4.72 8.34 -24.89
C GLY A 207 4.69 6.85 -25.27
N THR A 208 5.56 6.00 -24.70
CA THR A 208 5.46 4.54 -24.81
C THR A 208 4.62 3.94 -23.69
N GLU A 209 4.75 4.44 -22.46
CA GLU A 209 3.92 4.02 -21.31
C GLU A 209 2.43 4.33 -21.55
N LEU A 210 2.11 5.52 -22.04
CA LEU A 210 0.74 5.90 -22.39
C LEU A 210 0.13 5.01 -23.49
N ARG A 211 0.93 4.56 -24.46
CA ARG A 211 0.48 3.63 -25.51
C ARG A 211 0.25 2.22 -24.96
N ALA A 212 1.10 1.75 -24.04
CA ALA A 212 0.88 0.47 -23.37
C ALA A 212 -0.38 0.50 -22.48
N SER A 213 -0.59 1.59 -21.72
CA SER A 213 -1.77 1.78 -20.88
C SER A 213 -3.06 1.88 -21.70
N LEU A 214 -3.04 2.55 -22.86
CA LEU A 214 -4.18 2.60 -23.77
C LEU A 214 -4.56 1.21 -24.28
N ALA A 215 -3.59 0.40 -24.73
CA ALA A 215 -3.82 -0.97 -25.19
C ALA A 215 -4.38 -1.88 -24.07
N GLU A 216 -3.97 -1.67 -22.82
CA GLU A 216 -4.55 -2.37 -21.66
C GLU A 216 -6.02 -1.97 -21.42
N GLN A 217 -6.36 -0.68 -21.54
CA GLN A 217 -7.74 -0.23 -21.41
C GLN A 217 -8.63 -0.76 -22.56
N ASP A 218 -8.13 -0.80 -23.79
CA ASP A 218 -8.87 -1.37 -24.93
C ASP A 218 -9.17 -2.86 -24.71
N ALA A 219 -8.17 -3.65 -24.30
CA ALA A 219 -8.35 -5.06 -23.94
C ALA A 219 -9.35 -5.26 -22.78
N ARG A 220 -9.33 -4.36 -21.79
CA ARG A 220 -10.30 -4.34 -20.68
C ARG A 220 -11.71 -4.02 -21.15
N VAL A 221 -11.87 -3.07 -22.08
CA VAL A 221 -13.16 -2.72 -22.68
C VAL A 221 -13.74 -3.90 -23.45
N ASP A 222 -12.93 -4.63 -24.22
CA ASP A 222 -13.40 -5.81 -24.96
C ASP A 222 -13.79 -6.98 -24.04
N SER A 223 -13.01 -7.24 -22.98
CA SER A 223 -13.42 -8.22 -21.95
C SER A 223 -14.72 -7.82 -21.23
N LEU A 224 -14.99 -6.52 -21.06
CA LEU A 224 -16.25 -6.05 -20.49
C LEU A 224 -17.42 -6.18 -21.48
N LYS A 225 -17.22 -5.94 -22.79
CA LYS A 225 -18.24 -6.20 -23.83
C LYS A 225 -18.63 -7.68 -23.85
N GLU A 226 -17.65 -8.59 -23.79
CA GLU A 226 -17.88 -10.04 -23.73
C GLU A 226 -18.74 -10.41 -22.50
N LYS A 227 -18.36 -9.94 -21.30
CA LYS A 227 -19.13 -10.17 -20.06
C LYS A 227 -20.56 -9.62 -20.14
N VAL A 228 -20.75 -8.42 -20.69
CA VAL A 228 -22.08 -7.85 -20.90
C VAL A 228 -22.91 -8.70 -21.87
N SER A 229 -22.29 -9.25 -22.91
CA SER A 229 -22.97 -10.16 -23.84
C SER A 229 -23.40 -11.48 -23.17
N GLY A 230 -22.54 -12.05 -22.31
CA GLY A 230 -22.84 -13.25 -21.52
C GLY A 230 -23.99 -13.02 -20.53
N VAL A 231 -23.92 -11.98 -19.71
CA VAL A 231 -24.99 -11.61 -18.77
C VAL A 231 -26.32 -11.35 -19.50
N LYS A 232 -26.29 -10.77 -20.70
CA LYS A 232 -27.50 -10.57 -21.52
C LYS A 232 -28.09 -11.89 -22.04
N ALA A 233 -27.26 -12.89 -22.33
CA ALA A 233 -27.73 -14.23 -22.68
C ALA A 233 -28.31 -14.97 -21.47
N GLU A 234 -27.64 -14.93 -20.31
CA GLU A 234 -28.13 -15.50 -19.05
C GLU A 234 -29.47 -14.89 -18.63
N LEU A 235 -29.61 -13.56 -18.72
CA LEU A 235 -30.88 -12.87 -18.43
C LEU A 235 -32.02 -13.39 -19.30
N LYS A 236 -31.78 -13.59 -20.61
CA LYS A 236 -32.79 -14.12 -21.53
C LYS A 236 -33.21 -15.55 -21.19
N VAL A 237 -32.27 -16.39 -20.72
CA VAL A 237 -32.59 -17.75 -20.25
C VAL A 237 -33.47 -17.68 -19.00
N ALA A 238 -33.10 -16.87 -18.01
CA ALA A 238 -33.88 -16.71 -16.79
C ALA A 238 -35.28 -16.09 -17.03
N GLU A 239 -35.42 -15.22 -18.04
CA GLU A 239 -36.72 -14.69 -18.46
C GLU A 239 -37.63 -15.77 -19.06
N ASN A 240 -37.08 -16.71 -19.84
CA ASN A 240 -37.82 -17.86 -20.37
C ASN A 240 -38.23 -18.83 -19.24
N GLU A 241 -37.27 -19.25 -18.40
CA GLU A 241 -37.52 -20.16 -17.25
C GLU A 241 -38.62 -19.60 -16.32
N LYS A 242 -38.66 -18.28 -16.12
CA LYS A 242 -39.69 -17.61 -15.34
C LYS A 242 -41.09 -17.73 -15.96
N GLU A 243 -41.21 -17.69 -17.29
CA GLU A 243 -42.51 -17.85 -17.95
C GLU A 243 -42.94 -19.32 -18.01
N ASP A 244 -42.00 -20.26 -18.16
CA ASP A 244 -42.27 -21.70 -18.00
C ASP A 244 -42.79 -22.01 -16.59
N LEU A 245 -42.14 -21.48 -15.54
CA LEU A 245 -42.60 -21.63 -14.15
C LEU A 245 -43.96 -20.98 -13.89
N ARG A 246 -44.29 -19.86 -14.56
CA ARG A 246 -45.63 -19.26 -14.51
C ARG A 246 -46.68 -20.14 -15.17
N GLN A 247 -46.33 -20.82 -16.25
CA GLN A 247 -47.22 -21.77 -16.90
C GLN A 247 -47.50 -22.98 -16.00
N THR A 248 -46.46 -23.59 -15.41
CA THR A 248 -46.62 -24.68 -14.42
C THR A 248 -47.45 -24.23 -13.22
N LEU A 249 -47.30 -22.99 -12.75
CA LEU A 249 -48.11 -22.46 -11.65
C LEU A 249 -49.61 -22.35 -12.01
N ARG A 250 -49.94 -21.96 -13.26
CA ARG A 250 -51.34 -21.95 -13.75
C ARG A 250 -51.94 -23.35 -13.71
N GLU A 251 -51.22 -24.33 -14.25
CA GLU A 251 -51.62 -25.75 -14.28
C GLU A 251 -51.81 -26.32 -12.86
N MET A 252 -50.93 -25.97 -11.92
CA MET A 252 -51.08 -26.37 -10.50
C MET A 252 -52.30 -25.74 -9.82
N ILE A 253 -52.68 -24.50 -10.17
CA ILE A 253 -53.87 -23.85 -9.63
C ILE A 253 -55.13 -24.60 -10.10
N GLU A 254 -55.24 -24.90 -11.40
CA GLU A 254 -56.36 -25.66 -11.96
C GLU A 254 -56.52 -27.05 -11.28
N VAL A 255 -55.41 -27.76 -11.04
CA VAL A 255 -55.43 -29.04 -10.31
C VAL A 255 -55.90 -28.87 -8.86
N VAL A 256 -55.49 -27.80 -8.17
CA VAL A 256 -55.92 -27.52 -6.80
C VAL A 256 -57.41 -27.18 -6.73
N GLU A 257 -57.92 -26.38 -7.69
CA GLU A 257 -59.35 -26.05 -7.77
C GLU A 257 -60.20 -27.29 -8.03
N GLY A 258 -59.77 -28.18 -8.95
CA GLY A 258 -60.42 -29.47 -9.18
C GLY A 258 -60.48 -30.37 -7.93
N LEU A 259 -59.36 -30.47 -7.20
CA LEU A 259 -59.30 -31.24 -5.95
C LEU A 259 -60.14 -30.60 -4.82
N GLN A 260 -60.33 -29.28 -4.80
CA GLN A 260 -61.17 -28.61 -3.80
C GLN A 260 -62.65 -28.95 -3.99
N GLU A 261 -63.15 -28.99 -5.22
CA GLU A 261 -64.52 -29.43 -5.51
C GLU A 261 -64.71 -30.93 -5.23
N GLU A 262 -63.73 -31.79 -5.56
CA GLU A 262 -63.78 -33.22 -5.18
C GLU A 262 -63.85 -33.41 -3.64
N VAL A 263 -63.02 -32.67 -2.88
CA VAL A 263 -63.05 -32.70 -1.40
C VAL A 263 -64.37 -32.17 -0.83
N LYS A 264 -65.01 -31.21 -1.50
CA LYS A 264 -66.33 -30.68 -1.11
C LYS A 264 -67.43 -31.72 -1.33
N GLU A 265 -67.47 -32.36 -2.50
CA GLU A 265 -68.37 -33.50 -2.75
C GLU A 265 -68.19 -34.63 -1.71
N LEU A 266 -66.93 -34.95 -1.37
CA LEU A 266 -66.63 -35.99 -0.37
C LEU A 266 -67.08 -35.57 1.04
N LYS A 267 -66.97 -34.29 1.42
CA LYS A 267 -67.46 -33.78 2.71
C LYS A 267 -68.99 -33.75 2.80
N GLU A 268 -69.68 -33.47 1.70
CA GLU A 268 -71.14 -33.55 1.65
C GLU A 268 -71.65 -35.00 1.75
N LYS A 269 -70.86 -35.97 1.27
CA LYS A 269 -71.12 -37.42 1.43
C LYS A 269 -70.73 -37.95 2.81
N ASP A 270 -69.65 -37.45 3.42
CA ASP A 270 -69.12 -37.86 4.74
C ASP A 270 -69.73 -37.04 5.90
N VAL A 271 -71.07 -36.99 5.94
CA VAL A 271 -71.82 -36.46 7.10
C VAL A 271 -71.37 -37.23 8.35
N GLU A 272 -70.76 -36.52 9.31
CA GLU A 272 -70.25 -37.13 10.53
C GLU A 272 -71.34 -37.95 11.21
N SER A 273 -71.03 -39.22 11.55
CA SER A 273 -72.00 -40.08 12.26
C SER A 273 -72.50 -39.35 13.51
N PRO A 274 -73.82 -39.05 13.60
CA PRO A 274 -74.37 -38.22 14.66
C PRO A 274 -74.16 -38.83 16.05
N GLU A 275 -73.92 -40.15 16.12
CA GLU A 275 -73.58 -40.89 17.34
C GLU A 275 -72.27 -40.40 18.00
N VAL A 276 -71.23 -40.10 17.22
CA VAL A 276 -69.93 -39.66 17.78
C VAL A 276 -70.06 -38.25 18.36
N SER A 277 -70.75 -37.36 17.64
CA SER A 277 -71.02 -35.99 18.10
C SER A 277 -71.89 -35.99 19.38
N ALA A 278 -72.97 -36.79 19.40
CA ALA A 278 -73.85 -36.93 20.56
C ALA A 278 -73.11 -37.48 21.80
N SER A 279 -72.19 -38.44 21.62
CA SER A 279 -71.37 -38.96 22.72
C SER A 279 -70.40 -37.93 23.28
N ILE A 280 -69.70 -37.17 22.43
CA ILE A 280 -68.82 -36.07 22.88
C ILE A 280 -69.61 -34.99 23.63
N ALA A 281 -70.82 -34.66 23.17
CA ALA A 281 -71.70 -33.70 23.85
C ALA A 281 -72.04 -34.14 25.29
N LYS A 282 -72.44 -35.41 25.48
CA LYS A 282 -72.71 -35.97 26.82
C LYS A 282 -71.49 -35.94 27.74
N TYR A 283 -70.29 -36.25 27.24
CA TYR A 283 -69.07 -36.17 28.07
C TYR A 283 -68.73 -34.73 28.44
N ARG A 284 -68.93 -33.77 27.52
CA ARG A 284 -68.73 -32.34 27.81
C ARG A 284 -69.71 -31.85 28.86
N GLU A 285 -70.99 -32.20 28.76
CA GLU A 285 -72.02 -31.88 29.75
C GLU A 285 -71.65 -32.40 31.15
N PHE A 286 -71.28 -33.68 31.25
CA PHE A 286 -70.79 -34.27 32.50
C PHE A 286 -69.57 -33.51 33.05
N LEU A 287 -68.56 -33.25 32.22
CA LEU A 287 -67.34 -32.55 32.63
C LEU A 287 -67.60 -31.08 33.02
N THR A 288 -68.60 -30.41 32.43
CA THR A 288 -68.99 -29.04 32.85
C THR A 288 -69.72 -29.00 34.19
N GLY A 289 -70.35 -30.10 34.62
CA GLY A 289 -70.98 -30.20 35.94
C GLY A 289 -70.00 -30.46 37.08
N LEU A 290 -68.73 -30.73 36.80
CA LEU A 290 -67.70 -30.98 37.81
C LEU A 290 -67.16 -29.67 38.42
N PRO A 291 -66.78 -29.67 39.71
CA PRO A 291 -66.25 -28.47 40.36
C PRO A 291 -64.95 -27.99 39.69
N LEU A 292 -64.78 -26.67 39.64
CA LEU A 292 -63.56 -26.04 39.16
C LEU A 292 -62.37 -26.32 40.10
N PRO A 293 -61.13 -26.38 39.58
CA PRO A 293 -59.95 -26.55 40.41
C PRO A 293 -59.76 -25.37 41.37
N GLU A 294 -59.39 -25.64 42.62
CA GLU A 294 -59.00 -24.59 43.59
C GLU A 294 -57.79 -23.78 43.11
N ARG A 295 -56.93 -24.40 42.29
CA ARG A 295 -55.72 -23.81 41.72
C ARG A 295 -55.67 -24.09 40.22
N PRO A 296 -56.34 -23.28 39.38
CA PRO A 296 -56.25 -23.42 37.92
C PRO A 296 -54.81 -23.17 37.43
N PRO A 297 -54.48 -23.57 36.19
CA PRO A 297 -53.24 -23.17 35.53
C PRO A 297 -53.08 -21.64 35.50
N PRO A 298 -51.84 -21.10 35.55
CA PRO A 298 -51.60 -19.65 35.60
C PRO A 298 -51.97 -18.91 34.30
N ALA A 299 -52.15 -19.64 33.21
CA ALA A 299 -52.52 -19.14 31.89
C ALA A 299 -53.31 -20.22 31.12
N PRO A 300 -54.12 -19.86 30.12
CA PRO A 300 -54.75 -20.84 29.24
C PRO A 300 -53.70 -21.68 28.50
N PRO A 301 -53.99 -22.93 28.09
CA PRO A 301 -53.02 -23.84 27.49
C PRO A 301 -52.26 -23.29 26.27
N SER A 302 -52.86 -22.39 25.49
CA SER A 302 -52.22 -21.71 24.34
C SER A 302 -51.09 -20.76 24.72
N ASN A 303 -51.06 -20.31 25.99
CA ASN A 303 -50.16 -19.27 26.50
C ASN A 303 -49.17 -19.81 27.55
N LEU A 304 -49.22 -21.12 27.85
CA LEU A 304 -48.23 -21.79 28.69
C LEU A 304 -46.98 -22.09 27.85
N ASP A 305 -45.80 -21.77 28.37
CA ASP A 305 -44.54 -22.10 27.71
C ASP A 305 -44.37 -23.62 27.54
N ALA A 306 -43.77 -24.00 26.41
CA ALA A 306 -43.39 -25.37 26.12
C ALA A 306 -42.41 -25.93 27.18
N VAL A 307 -42.66 -27.18 27.57
CA VAL A 307 -41.80 -27.96 28.47
C VAL A 307 -41.00 -29.04 27.72
N CYS A 308 -41.34 -29.33 26.47
CA CYS A 308 -40.55 -30.21 25.60
C CYS A 308 -40.87 -29.96 24.10
N SER A 309 -40.03 -30.45 23.20
CA SER A 309 -40.35 -30.50 21.75
C SER A 309 -41.18 -31.74 21.42
N ILE A 310 -42.10 -31.66 20.46
CA ILE A 310 -42.83 -32.84 19.94
C ILE A 310 -41.88 -33.92 19.41
N THR A 311 -40.70 -33.52 18.90
CA THR A 311 -39.68 -34.43 18.36
C THR A 311 -38.88 -35.17 19.44
N THR A 312 -39.02 -34.78 20.71
CA THR A 312 -38.29 -35.37 21.83
C THR A 312 -39.12 -36.49 22.43
N ASN A 313 -38.49 -37.63 22.74
CA ASN A 313 -39.15 -38.71 23.48
C ASN A 313 -39.49 -38.22 24.90
N LEU A 314 -40.76 -37.85 25.13
CA LEU A 314 -41.18 -37.28 26.41
C LEU A 314 -40.98 -38.24 27.58
N HIS A 315 -41.16 -39.55 27.40
CA HIS A 315 -40.90 -40.52 28.48
C HIS A 315 -39.43 -40.49 28.90
N GLY A 316 -38.49 -40.44 27.94
CA GLY A 316 -37.07 -40.28 28.25
C GLY A 316 -36.79 -38.96 28.95
N TYR A 317 -37.35 -37.87 28.42
CA TYR A 317 -37.19 -36.52 28.97
C TYR A 317 -37.68 -36.41 30.42
N LEU A 318 -38.87 -36.96 30.74
CA LEU A 318 -39.43 -36.96 32.09
C LEU A 318 -38.65 -37.87 33.05
N SER A 319 -38.15 -39.03 32.61
CA SER A 319 -37.33 -39.93 33.45
C SER A 319 -36.03 -39.28 33.95
N GLU A 320 -35.45 -38.41 33.12
CA GLU A 320 -34.19 -37.70 33.41
C GLU A 320 -34.37 -36.54 34.42
N ASP A 321 -35.58 -35.97 34.55
CA ASP A 321 -35.86 -34.92 35.55
C ASP A 321 -36.28 -35.56 36.90
N PRO A 322 -35.60 -35.26 38.03
CA PRO A 322 -35.93 -35.84 39.33
C PRO A 322 -37.36 -35.55 39.82
N THR A 323 -37.92 -34.38 39.49
CA THR A 323 -39.29 -33.98 39.85
C THR A 323 -40.33 -34.69 38.99
N ALA A 324 -40.01 -34.91 37.70
CA ALA A 324 -40.93 -35.47 36.72
C ALA A 324 -40.87 -36.99 36.58
N ARG A 325 -39.83 -37.67 37.11
CA ARG A 325 -39.58 -39.11 36.93
C ARG A 325 -40.79 -40.00 37.23
N ARG A 326 -41.59 -39.66 38.26
CA ARG A 326 -42.82 -40.40 38.61
C ARG A 326 -43.91 -40.35 37.52
N GLN A 327 -43.86 -39.35 36.64
CA GLN A 327 -44.83 -39.10 35.58
C GLN A 327 -44.42 -39.69 34.22
N ALA A 328 -43.18 -40.19 34.09
CA ALA A 328 -42.67 -40.76 32.84
C ALA A 328 -43.55 -41.91 32.31
N HIS A 329 -44.19 -42.67 33.22
CA HIS A 329 -45.06 -43.79 32.89
C HIS A 329 -46.51 -43.40 32.49
N ASN A 330 -46.83 -42.11 32.30
CA ASN A 330 -48.18 -41.68 31.90
C ASN A 330 -48.41 -41.90 30.37
N PRO A 331 -49.33 -42.80 29.94
CA PRO A 331 -49.45 -43.22 28.53
C PRO A 331 -50.37 -42.33 27.67
N CYS A 332 -50.88 -41.22 28.19
CA CYS A 332 -52.04 -40.53 27.59
C CYS A 332 -51.70 -39.54 26.45
N LEU A 333 -50.44 -39.15 26.28
CA LEU A 333 -49.97 -37.94 25.57
C LEU A 333 -50.56 -37.67 24.17
N SER A 334 -50.76 -38.71 23.35
CA SER A 334 -51.17 -38.60 21.94
C SER A 334 -52.66 -38.82 21.70
N ARG A 335 -53.44 -39.10 22.75
CA ARG A 335 -54.84 -39.58 22.66
C ARG A 335 -55.83 -38.68 23.39
N ILE A 336 -55.53 -37.38 23.45
CA ILE A 336 -56.28 -36.39 24.25
C ILE A 336 -56.93 -35.34 23.34
N ILE A 337 -58.19 -34.99 23.61
CA ILE A 337 -58.91 -33.87 23.00
C ILE A 337 -59.29 -32.85 24.08
N SER A 338 -59.30 -31.56 23.75
CA SER A 338 -59.93 -30.53 24.58
C SER A 338 -61.43 -30.81 24.74
N GLY A 339 -61.88 -30.90 25.99
CA GLY A 339 -63.26 -31.14 26.36
C GLY A 339 -64.06 -29.83 26.40
N ALA A 340 -64.33 -29.35 27.61
CA ALA A 340 -64.99 -28.08 27.87
C ALA A 340 -64.23 -27.33 28.98
N GLY A 341 -63.97 -26.03 28.80
CA GLY A 341 -63.16 -25.24 29.71
C GLY A 341 -61.73 -25.80 29.85
N LEU A 342 -61.32 -26.07 31.09
CA LEU A 342 -60.01 -26.68 31.40
C LEU A 342 -60.01 -28.21 31.34
N ASN A 343 -61.14 -28.86 31.05
CA ASN A 343 -61.26 -30.32 31.08
C ASN A 343 -60.91 -30.94 29.73
N TYR A 344 -60.42 -32.18 29.75
CA TYR A 344 -60.00 -32.93 28.56
C TYR A 344 -60.67 -34.31 28.50
N LEU A 345 -60.60 -34.95 27.34
CA LEU A 345 -61.03 -36.33 27.11
C LEU A 345 -59.84 -37.14 26.62
N ALA A 346 -59.51 -38.23 27.30
CA ALA A 346 -58.54 -39.22 26.84
C ALA A 346 -59.26 -40.44 26.25
N TYR A 347 -58.72 -41.00 25.17
CA TYR A 347 -59.32 -42.14 24.48
C TYR A 347 -58.43 -43.40 24.55
N GLY A 348 -59.04 -44.50 24.99
CA GLY A 348 -58.42 -45.82 25.12
C GLY A 348 -59.10 -46.83 24.19
N PRO A 349 -58.41 -47.86 23.68
CA PRO A 349 -59.07 -48.94 22.96
C PRO A 349 -59.97 -49.74 23.92
N THR A 350 -61.14 -50.18 23.46
CA THR A 350 -62.04 -51.05 24.28
C THR A 350 -61.53 -52.49 24.42
N SER A 351 -60.62 -52.89 23.54
CA SER A 351 -59.99 -54.22 23.51
C SER A 351 -58.48 -54.09 23.42
N ARG A 352 -57.75 -54.98 24.10
CA ARG A 352 -56.30 -55.10 24.01
C ARG A 352 -55.91 -56.49 23.50
N TYR A 353 -54.83 -56.54 22.73
CA TYR A 353 -54.31 -57.77 22.18
C TYR A 353 -53.27 -58.36 23.14
N GLU A 354 -53.55 -59.56 23.62
CA GLU A 354 -52.74 -60.28 24.60
C GLU A 354 -51.78 -61.24 23.90
N ARG A 355 -50.51 -60.85 23.81
CA ARG A 355 -49.47 -61.64 23.11
C ARG A 355 -49.29 -63.04 23.67
N ALA A 356 -49.52 -63.26 24.97
CA ALA A 356 -49.30 -64.57 25.60
C ALA A 356 -50.28 -65.63 25.08
N THR A 357 -51.47 -65.22 24.65
CA THR A 357 -52.58 -66.08 24.22
C THR A 357 -52.91 -65.93 22.72
N ASP A 358 -52.35 -64.93 22.03
CA ASP A 358 -52.72 -64.53 20.65
C ASP A 358 -54.22 -64.20 20.52
N THR A 359 -54.81 -63.62 21.58
CA THR A 359 -56.24 -63.27 21.63
C THR A 359 -56.46 -61.80 21.95
N TRP A 360 -57.66 -61.32 21.63
CA TRP A 360 -58.16 -60.02 22.10
C TRP A 360 -58.92 -60.20 23.40
N SER A 361 -58.55 -59.44 24.43
CA SER A 361 -59.27 -59.33 25.69
C SER A 361 -59.96 -57.97 25.80
N ALA A 362 -61.18 -57.95 26.34
CA ALA A 362 -61.89 -56.71 26.61
C ALA A 362 -61.19 -55.96 27.76
N GLY A 363 -60.88 -54.69 27.52
CA GLY A 363 -60.14 -53.87 28.48
C GLY A 363 -59.38 -52.73 27.80
N SER A 364 -59.09 -51.71 28.60
CA SER A 364 -58.44 -50.48 28.18
C SER A 364 -57.22 -50.22 29.06
N ASP A 365 -56.22 -49.51 28.54
CA ASP A 365 -55.07 -49.07 29.33
C ASP A 365 -55.41 -47.94 30.32
N LEU A 366 -56.58 -47.29 30.17
CA LEU A 366 -57.00 -46.17 31.01
C LEU A 366 -57.68 -46.58 32.32
N ILE A 367 -58.15 -47.83 32.43
CA ILE A 367 -58.87 -48.35 33.61
C ILE A 367 -58.03 -48.20 34.90
N GLY A 368 -56.71 -48.42 34.81
CA GLY A 368 -55.77 -48.26 35.93
C GLY A 368 -55.55 -46.81 36.39
N PHE A 369 -56.20 -45.83 35.76
CA PHE A 369 -56.13 -44.42 36.13
C PHE A 369 -57.43 -43.89 36.74
N HIS A 370 -58.57 -44.56 36.54
CA HIS A 370 -59.88 -44.11 37.03
C HIS A 370 -59.88 -43.87 38.55
N GLY A 371 -60.46 -42.75 38.98
CA GLY A 371 -60.43 -42.25 40.37
C GLY A 371 -59.11 -41.60 40.80
N GLY A 372 -57.99 -41.90 40.15
CA GLY A 372 -56.67 -41.34 40.44
C GLY A 372 -56.43 -39.95 39.84
N THR A 373 -55.31 -39.33 40.25
CA THR A 373 -54.80 -38.09 39.67
C THR A 373 -53.53 -38.32 38.85
N ARG A 374 -53.37 -37.60 37.73
CA ARG A 374 -52.22 -37.70 36.82
C ARG A 374 -51.76 -36.32 36.34
N GLU A 375 -50.46 -36.14 36.15
CA GLU A 375 -49.90 -34.92 35.56
C GLU A 375 -50.04 -34.98 34.04
N LEU A 376 -50.68 -33.97 33.44
CA LEU A 376 -51.09 -34.00 32.04
C LEU A 376 -50.20 -33.12 31.17
N PHE A 377 -49.76 -33.70 30.05
CA PHE A 377 -49.00 -33.01 29.02
C PHE A 377 -49.72 -33.19 27.68
N VAL A 378 -49.81 -32.12 26.89
CA VAL A 378 -50.52 -32.09 25.60
C VAL A 378 -49.63 -31.50 24.52
N ASN A 379 -49.88 -31.89 23.27
CA ASN A 379 -49.23 -31.32 22.10
C ASN A 379 -50.00 -30.09 21.60
N ILE A 380 -49.34 -28.92 21.57
CA ILE A 380 -49.87 -27.64 21.09
C ILE A 380 -48.80 -27.03 20.19
N ASN A 381 -49.14 -26.69 18.95
CA ASN A 381 -48.25 -26.00 17.99
C ASN A 381 -46.85 -26.63 17.88
N SER A 382 -46.79 -27.96 17.67
CA SER A 382 -45.55 -28.76 17.58
C SER A 382 -44.67 -28.74 18.83
N SER A 383 -45.24 -28.38 19.99
CA SER A 383 -44.57 -28.32 21.28
C SER A 383 -45.38 -29.08 22.33
N ILE A 384 -44.69 -29.62 23.33
CA ILE A 384 -45.34 -30.30 24.46
C ILE A 384 -45.47 -29.31 25.61
N VAL A 385 -46.68 -29.15 26.12
CA VAL A 385 -47.05 -28.22 27.20
C VAL A 385 -47.60 -29.02 28.37
N TYR A 386 -47.17 -28.70 29.60
CA TYR A 386 -47.77 -29.22 30.83
C TYR A 386 -49.00 -28.38 31.19
N VAL A 387 -50.17 -29.00 31.33
CA VAL A 387 -51.46 -28.29 31.50
C VAL A 387 -52.11 -28.51 32.88
N GLY A 388 -51.39 -29.12 33.82
CA GLY A 388 -51.82 -29.29 35.21
C GLY A 388 -51.99 -30.73 35.67
N THR A 389 -52.57 -30.88 36.85
CA THR A 389 -52.89 -32.15 37.50
C THR A 389 -54.37 -32.45 37.32
N TYR A 390 -54.69 -33.66 36.81
CA TYR A 390 -56.03 -34.04 36.39
C TYR A 390 -56.53 -35.27 37.14
N ARG A 391 -57.80 -35.26 37.58
CA ARG A 391 -58.51 -36.45 38.06
C ARG A 391 -59.14 -37.18 36.88
N CYS A 392 -58.91 -38.49 36.80
CA CYS A 392 -59.46 -39.35 35.76
C CYS A 392 -60.82 -39.91 36.19
N HIS A 393 -61.86 -39.62 35.41
CA HIS A 393 -63.23 -40.05 35.62
C HIS A 393 -63.61 -41.13 34.62
N ASP A 394 -64.24 -42.20 35.11
CA ASP A 394 -64.80 -43.26 34.29
C ASP A 394 -66.08 -42.77 33.60
N LEU A 395 -66.07 -42.67 32.28
CA LEU A 395 -67.24 -42.25 31.48
C LEU A 395 -68.01 -43.43 30.87
N ARG A 396 -67.57 -44.68 31.09
CA ARG A 396 -68.27 -45.89 30.61
C ARG A 396 -69.74 -45.95 31.07
N PRO A 397 -70.15 -45.50 32.27
CA PRO A 397 -71.57 -45.43 32.64
C PRO A 397 -72.42 -44.53 31.74
N LEU A 398 -71.81 -43.53 31.07
CA LEU A 398 -72.50 -42.64 30.13
C LEU A 398 -72.59 -43.24 28.71
N GLN A 399 -71.93 -44.38 28.48
CA GLN A 399 -71.66 -44.95 27.16
C GLN A 399 -71.70 -46.49 27.19
N LEU A 400 -72.87 -47.07 26.88
CA LEU A 400 -73.10 -48.52 26.91
C LEU A 400 -72.31 -49.35 25.86
N LYS A 401 -71.72 -48.71 24.85
CA LYS A 401 -70.94 -49.36 23.77
C LYS A 401 -69.82 -48.45 23.29
N GLY A 402 -68.68 -49.02 22.89
CA GLY A 402 -67.56 -48.28 22.33
C GLY A 402 -67.96 -47.38 21.15
N THR A 403 -67.32 -46.22 21.04
CA THR A 403 -67.53 -45.27 19.93
C THR A 403 -66.34 -45.33 18.98
N ASN A 404 -66.53 -44.91 17.73
CA ASN A 404 -65.38 -44.58 16.89
C ASN A 404 -64.58 -43.41 17.50
N PRO A 405 -63.24 -43.39 17.38
CA PRO A 405 -62.43 -42.26 17.85
C PRO A 405 -62.82 -40.99 17.09
N PRO A 406 -62.85 -39.81 17.74
CA PRO A 406 -63.11 -38.56 17.04
C PRO A 406 -62.02 -38.27 16.00
N LYS A 407 -62.38 -37.60 14.89
CA LYS A 407 -61.50 -37.42 13.71
C LYS A 407 -60.11 -36.84 14.01
N CYS A 408 -59.94 -36.11 15.12
CA CYS A 408 -58.66 -35.55 15.56
C CYS A 408 -57.76 -36.50 16.38
N ILE A 409 -58.23 -37.71 16.73
CA ILE A 409 -57.44 -38.75 17.39
C ILE A 409 -56.95 -39.76 16.35
N SER A 410 -55.63 -39.93 16.28
CA SER A 410 -55.03 -40.89 15.35
C SER A 410 -55.40 -42.32 15.73
N ALA A 411 -56.16 -42.98 14.85
CA ALA A 411 -56.42 -44.42 14.86
C ALA A 411 -55.14 -45.25 15.11
N ALA A 412 -54.01 -44.84 14.49
CA ALA A 412 -52.73 -45.54 14.62
C ALA A 412 -52.12 -45.47 16.04
N GLU A 413 -52.42 -44.42 16.82
CA GLU A 413 -51.98 -44.32 18.22
C GLU A 413 -52.85 -45.16 19.16
N ILE A 414 -54.17 -45.24 18.92
CA ILE A 414 -55.06 -46.17 19.62
C ILE A 414 -54.62 -47.63 19.39
N ILE A 415 -54.43 -48.00 18.11
CA ILE A 415 -53.90 -49.29 17.66
C ILE A 415 -52.58 -49.66 18.34
N LYS A 416 -51.65 -48.69 18.42
CA LYS A 416 -50.31 -48.91 19.01
C LYS A 416 -50.36 -49.26 20.48
N VAL A 417 -51.35 -48.75 21.21
CA VAL A 417 -51.57 -49.08 22.62
C VAL A 417 -52.36 -50.37 22.77
N ALA A 418 -53.35 -50.62 21.90
CA ALA A 418 -54.11 -51.87 21.85
C ALA A 418 -53.21 -53.10 21.61
N LEU A 419 -52.23 -52.99 20.72
CA LEU A 419 -51.27 -54.05 20.37
C LEU A 419 -50.04 -54.13 21.31
N GLY A 420 -49.82 -53.10 22.13
CA GLY A 420 -48.59 -52.94 22.92
C GLY A 420 -47.33 -52.62 22.10
N VAL A 421 -46.23 -52.41 22.82
CA VAL A 421 -44.90 -52.14 22.27
C VAL A 421 -43.90 -53.13 22.88
N PRO A 422 -43.05 -53.83 22.09
CA PRO A 422 -43.01 -53.81 20.61
C PRO A 422 -44.27 -54.43 20.00
N ARG A 423 -44.62 -54.07 18.76
CA ARG A 423 -45.79 -54.60 18.04
C ARG A 423 -45.59 -56.08 17.63
N PRO A 424 -46.64 -56.91 17.52
CA PRO A 424 -46.52 -58.27 17.00
C PRO A 424 -46.17 -58.26 15.49
N PRO A 425 -45.45 -59.27 14.97
CA PRO A 425 -45.01 -59.28 13.56
C PRO A 425 -46.17 -59.19 12.56
N ASN A 426 -47.24 -59.94 12.82
CA ASN A 426 -48.47 -60.04 12.05
C ASN A 426 -49.51 -58.94 12.35
N HIS A 427 -49.14 -57.84 13.02
CA HIS A 427 -50.08 -56.80 13.47
C HIS A 427 -51.03 -56.27 12.39
N VAL A 428 -50.60 -56.17 11.12
CA VAL A 428 -51.46 -55.71 10.01
C VAL A 428 -52.64 -56.67 9.76
N GLN A 429 -52.43 -57.98 9.88
CA GLN A 429 -53.49 -58.98 9.74
C GLN A 429 -54.41 -58.97 10.96
N ILE A 430 -53.83 -58.96 12.17
CA ILE A 430 -54.56 -58.87 13.45
C ILE A 430 -55.52 -57.65 13.46
N MET A 431 -55.04 -56.49 13.00
CA MET A 431 -55.86 -55.28 12.89
C MET A 431 -56.98 -55.41 11.86
N LYS A 432 -56.68 -55.92 10.65
CA LYS A 432 -57.70 -56.09 9.60
C LYS A 432 -58.83 -57.02 10.04
N GLN A 433 -58.51 -58.05 10.81
CA GLN A 433 -59.51 -58.97 11.35
C GLN A 433 -60.37 -58.30 12.43
N HIS A 434 -59.74 -57.67 13.43
CA HIS A 434 -60.45 -57.13 14.60
C HIS A 434 -61.18 -55.80 14.33
N TYR A 435 -60.54 -54.88 13.61
CA TYR A 435 -61.07 -53.53 13.33
C TYR A 435 -61.73 -53.41 11.95
N SER A 436 -62.21 -54.54 11.39
CA SER A 436 -62.96 -54.57 10.13
C SER A 436 -64.25 -53.73 10.13
N ARG A 437 -64.77 -53.38 11.31
CA ARG A 437 -65.96 -52.54 11.54
C ARG A 437 -65.64 -51.12 12.03
N GLY A 438 -64.37 -50.73 12.04
CA GLY A 438 -63.88 -49.54 12.74
C GLY A 438 -63.16 -49.88 14.04
N ILE A 439 -62.64 -48.85 14.71
CA ILE A 439 -61.92 -48.98 15.99
C ILE A 439 -62.84 -48.48 17.09
N GLU A 440 -63.26 -49.37 17.98
CA GLU A 440 -63.99 -48.98 19.19
C GLU A 440 -63.03 -48.42 20.25
N VAL A 441 -63.38 -47.24 20.77
CA VAL A 441 -62.71 -46.59 21.90
C VAL A 441 -63.67 -46.26 23.02
N GLU A 442 -63.16 -46.32 24.25
CA GLU A 442 -63.75 -45.71 25.43
C GLU A 442 -63.15 -44.32 25.68
N ALA A 443 -63.92 -43.46 26.36
CA ALA A 443 -63.46 -42.16 26.82
C ALA A 443 -63.23 -42.17 28.34
N THR A 444 -62.15 -41.53 28.78
CA THR A 444 -61.88 -41.17 30.18
C THR A 444 -61.93 -39.66 30.32
N GLY A 445 -62.74 -39.17 31.25
CA GLY A 445 -62.88 -37.74 31.53
C GLY A 445 -61.68 -37.25 32.35
N LEU A 446 -61.03 -36.18 31.92
CA LEU A 446 -59.92 -35.58 32.65
C LEU A 446 -60.38 -34.23 33.21
N GLN A 447 -60.67 -34.20 34.51
CA GLN A 447 -61.03 -32.98 35.23
C GLN A 447 -59.76 -32.30 35.75
N CYS A 448 -59.55 -31.02 35.43
CA CYS A 448 -58.46 -30.25 36.04
C CYS A 448 -58.73 -30.09 37.55
N VAL A 449 -57.81 -30.53 38.42
CA VAL A 449 -57.94 -30.41 39.89
C VAL A 449 -56.83 -29.58 40.53
N GLY A 450 -55.78 -29.22 39.78
CA GLY A 450 -54.70 -28.37 40.27
C GLY A 450 -53.62 -28.12 39.20
N PHE A 451 -52.57 -27.41 39.59
CA PHE A 451 -51.40 -27.17 38.75
C PHE A 451 -50.11 -27.25 39.57
N ASN A 452 -49.22 -28.19 39.22
CA ASN A 452 -47.95 -28.41 39.89
C ASN A 452 -46.89 -27.41 39.36
N MET A 453 -46.82 -26.24 39.99
CA MET A 453 -45.93 -25.15 39.59
C MET A 453 -44.45 -25.54 39.67
N GLU A 454 -44.06 -26.37 40.64
CA GLU A 454 -42.66 -26.81 40.81
C GLU A 454 -42.22 -27.70 39.63
N LEU A 455 -43.06 -28.67 39.27
CA LEU A 455 -42.86 -29.54 38.09
C LEU A 455 -42.80 -28.70 36.80
N TYR A 456 -43.74 -27.77 36.63
CA TYR A 456 -43.79 -26.88 35.47
C TYR A 456 -42.50 -26.08 35.32
N GLU A 457 -42.08 -25.37 36.37
CA GLU A 457 -40.87 -24.54 36.34
C GLU A 457 -39.58 -25.36 36.26
N SER A 458 -39.53 -26.59 36.77
CA SER A 458 -38.38 -27.49 36.52
C SER A 458 -38.22 -27.78 35.02
N LEU A 459 -39.28 -28.30 34.39
CA LEU A 459 -39.25 -28.70 32.99
C LEU A 459 -39.10 -27.52 32.03
N ARG A 460 -39.79 -26.39 32.29
CA ARG A 460 -39.67 -25.13 31.52
C ARG A 460 -38.25 -24.58 31.53
N ARG A 461 -37.61 -24.50 32.71
CA ARG A 461 -36.20 -24.07 32.83
C ARG A 461 -35.26 -25.02 32.08
N ARG A 462 -35.49 -26.33 32.20
CA ARG A 462 -34.70 -27.36 31.51
C ARG A 462 -34.81 -27.22 29.98
N PHE A 463 -36.02 -27.14 29.43
CA PHE A 463 -36.26 -26.99 27.99
C PHE A 463 -35.65 -25.70 27.42
N THR A 464 -35.75 -24.59 28.18
CA THR A 464 -35.12 -23.32 27.84
C THR A 464 -33.60 -23.45 27.76
N ASN A 465 -32.99 -24.17 28.71
CA ASN A 465 -31.55 -24.41 28.74
C ASN A 465 -31.08 -25.30 27.58
N ASP A 466 -31.80 -26.37 27.27
CA ASP A 466 -31.44 -27.28 26.18
C ASP A 466 -31.60 -26.62 24.80
N SER A 467 -32.67 -25.81 24.62
CA SER A 467 -32.87 -24.98 23.43
C SER A 467 -31.75 -23.94 23.24
N ARG A 468 -31.25 -23.34 24.33
CA ARG A 468 -30.09 -22.43 24.31
C ARG A 468 -28.79 -23.16 23.97
N LYS A 469 -28.57 -24.37 24.47
CA LYS A 469 -27.40 -25.21 24.11
C LYS A 469 -27.42 -25.56 22.62
N LYS A 470 -28.56 -26.04 22.10
CA LYS A 470 -28.70 -26.41 20.68
C LYS A 470 -28.39 -25.23 19.75
N ARG A 471 -28.97 -24.05 20.02
CA ARG A 471 -28.69 -22.81 19.27
C ARG A 471 -27.23 -22.35 19.36
N LYS A 472 -26.50 -22.69 20.44
CA LYS A 472 -25.05 -22.42 20.54
C LYS A 472 -24.23 -23.37 19.67
N LEU A 473 -24.56 -24.66 19.67
CA LEU A 473 -23.91 -25.67 18.82
C LEU A 473 -24.14 -25.37 17.33
N GLU A 474 -25.39 -25.12 16.91
CA GLU A 474 -25.72 -24.73 15.53
C GLU A 474 -24.94 -23.49 15.06
N LYS A 475 -24.78 -22.48 15.94
CA LYS A 475 -23.96 -21.29 15.65
C LYS A 475 -22.45 -21.58 15.61
N GLN A 476 -21.98 -22.59 16.34
CA GLN A 476 -20.58 -23.03 16.32
C GLN A 476 -20.28 -23.80 15.03
N ASP A 477 -21.16 -24.70 14.61
CA ASP A 477 -21.03 -25.46 13.37
C ASP A 477 -21.07 -24.55 12.14
N LEU A 478 -21.97 -23.57 12.11
CA LEU A 478 -22.01 -22.54 11.05
C LEU A 478 -20.74 -21.68 10.99
N ARG A 479 -20.06 -21.45 12.12
CA ARG A 479 -18.75 -20.76 12.16
C ARG A 479 -17.62 -21.68 11.71
N GLY A 480 -17.62 -22.94 12.13
CA GLY A 480 -16.65 -23.96 11.70
C GLY A 480 -16.71 -24.25 10.20
N GLY A 481 -17.91 -24.31 9.62
CA GLY A 481 -18.13 -24.48 8.18
C GLY A 481 -17.55 -23.32 7.36
N LYS A 482 -17.80 -22.06 7.78
CA LYS A 482 -17.22 -20.88 7.11
C LYS A 482 -15.68 -20.83 7.21
N ALA A 483 -15.11 -21.23 8.35
CA ALA A 483 -13.66 -21.28 8.52
C ALA A 483 -12.99 -22.35 7.63
N LYS A 484 -13.67 -23.46 7.30
CA LYS A 484 -13.17 -24.44 6.33
C LYS A 484 -13.25 -23.94 4.89
N LEU A 485 -14.33 -23.22 4.52
CA LEU A 485 -14.50 -22.71 3.15
C LEU A 485 -13.51 -21.58 2.76
N GLN A 486 -12.91 -20.90 3.74
CA GLN A 486 -11.87 -19.88 3.52
C GLN A 486 -10.44 -20.44 3.44
N LYS A 487 -10.23 -21.75 3.64
CA LYS A 487 -8.92 -22.41 3.49
C LYS A 487 -8.75 -23.20 2.17
N THR A 488 -9.75 -23.15 1.30
CA THR A 488 -9.78 -23.83 -0.01
C THR A 488 -10.00 -22.85 -1.17
N LYS A 489 -9.69 -21.58 -0.95
CA LYS A 489 -9.42 -20.53 -1.94
C LYS A 489 -8.09 -19.88 -1.61
#